data_AF-A0A7V5C6Z1-F1
#
_entry.id   AF-A0A7V5C6Z1-F1
#
_cell.length_a   1.000
_cell.length_b   1.000
_cell.length_c   1.000
_cell.angle_alpha   90.00
_cell.angle_beta   90.00
_cell.angle_gamma   90.00
#
_symmetry.space_group_name_H-M   'P 1'
#
loop_
_entity.id
_entity.type
_entity.pdbx_description
1 polymer ?
#
loop_
_entity_poly.entity_id
_entity_poly.type
_entity_poly.pdbx_seq_one_letter_code
_entity_poly.pdbx_strand_id
1 'polypeptide(L)'
;MANIGTYVIWIIMACAVAGAIASIRDEESGLGGEFITGLYSIGPIFVPVAGIMASIPYLSQFISVVFGPLHDLVGSDAALAATTFIAVDMGGYQLADALAKTREAWIMAMVTGYMAGATIVFSIPVGLAMLHKREHKYMALGVMSGILSIPIGVFTTCIIMALTNVQVREIVSANAESSYVLALSLGGILANLVPLIVICIGIAVGLWLVPNVMIRGFLHFGNFMTAALKLVLVFCIVEYFTGFFTAVFGGWGFDPIIADEADQFRALEIAGYIGIMLCGAFPMVYLIKKYLARPMEVIGNKVGLESNGAAGILAAAANILAMFRLIGDMRARDKVLC
;
A
#
# COMPACT_ATOMS: atom_id res chain seq x y z
N MET A 1 0.27 25.04 -1.85
CA MET A 1 0.83 23.68 -1.70
C MET A 1 0.22 22.63 -2.66
N ALA A 2 -0.94 22.87 -3.30
CA ALA A 2 -1.57 21.92 -4.24
C ALA A 2 -0.76 21.61 -5.53
N ASN A 3 0.15 22.51 -5.96
CA ASN A 3 0.79 22.38 -7.28
C ASN A 3 1.96 21.36 -7.33
N ILE A 4 2.56 20.99 -6.19
CA ILE A 4 3.73 20.10 -6.18
C ILE A 4 3.36 18.71 -6.72
N GLY A 5 2.25 18.14 -6.24
CA GLY A 5 1.77 16.84 -6.73
C GLY A 5 1.48 16.86 -8.22
N THR A 6 0.83 17.93 -8.71
CA THR A 6 0.56 18.12 -10.14
C THR A 6 1.84 18.16 -10.97
N TYR A 7 2.88 18.88 -10.52
CA TYR A 7 4.16 18.92 -11.22
C TYR A 7 4.86 17.55 -11.24
N VAL A 8 4.80 16.79 -10.15
CA VAL A 8 5.35 15.42 -10.11
C VAL A 8 4.63 14.53 -11.11
N ILE A 9 3.30 14.59 -11.16
CA ILE A 9 2.51 13.84 -12.16
C ILE A 9 2.91 14.23 -13.58
N TRP A 10 3.08 15.52 -13.87
CA TRP A 10 3.52 15.97 -15.19
C TRP A 10 4.90 15.44 -15.58
N ILE A 11 5.85 15.38 -14.64
CA ILE A 11 7.17 14.78 -14.89
C ILE A 11 7.02 13.28 -15.18
N ILE A 12 6.20 12.56 -14.42
CA ILE A 12 5.92 11.13 -14.65
C ILE A 12 5.31 10.94 -16.04
N MET A 13 4.34 11.76 -16.44
CA MET A 13 3.72 11.68 -17.76
C MET A 13 4.71 12.00 -18.89
N ALA A 14 5.61 12.98 -18.70
CA ALA A 14 6.68 13.23 -19.67
C ALA A 14 7.62 12.02 -19.83
N CYS A 15 7.94 11.34 -18.72
CA CYS A 15 8.72 10.10 -18.74
C CYS A 15 7.94 8.96 -19.41
N ALA A 16 6.62 8.88 -19.24
CA ALA A 16 5.77 7.91 -19.93
C ALA A 16 5.81 8.12 -21.45
N VAL A 17 5.68 9.36 -21.92
CA VAL A 17 5.78 9.69 -23.35
C VAL A 17 7.16 9.34 -23.90
N ALA A 18 8.23 9.72 -23.19
CA ALA A 18 9.59 9.38 -23.58
C ALA A 18 9.82 7.85 -23.61
N GLY A 19 9.28 7.13 -22.63
CA GLY A 19 9.30 5.67 -22.56
C GLY A 19 8.54 5.01 -23.69
N ALA A 20 7.35 5.51 -24.04
CA ALA A 20 6.58 5.05 -25.18
C ALA A 20 7.35 5.24 -26.50
N ILE A 21 7.93 6.43 -26.72
CA ILE A 21 8.77 6.70 -27.91
C ILE A 21 9.98 5.76 -27.95
N ALA A 22 10.63 5.53 -26.80
CA ALA A 22 11.75 4.61 -26.71
C ALA A 22 11.33 3.15 -27.00
N SER A 23 10.14 2.73 -26.55
CA SER A 23 9.62 1.37 -26.75
C SER A 23 9.36 1.04 -28.22
N ILE A 24 9.02 2.03 -29.04
CA ILE A 24 8.89 1.86 -30.50
C ILE A 24 10.23 1.43 -31.13
N ARG A 25 11.36 1.87 -30.56
CA ARG A 25 12.69 1.54 -31.04
C ARG A 25 13.23 0.25 -30.42
N ASP A 26 13.03 0.07 -29.12
CA ASP A 26 13.49 -1.08 -28.34
C ASP A 26 12.57 -1.26 -27.12
N GLU A 27 11.72 -2.28 -27.17
CA GLU A 27 10.78 -2.62 -26.10
C GLU A 27 11.38 -3.54 -25.03
N GLU A 28 12.58 -4.09 -25.23
CA GLU A 28 13.19 -5.05 -24.31
C GLU A 28 14.15 -4.39 -23.32
N SER A 29 14.69 -3.21 -23.67
CA SER A 29 15.75 -2.58 -22.87
C SER A 29 15.54 -1.10 -22.56
N GLY A 30 16.24 -0.65 -21.50
CA GLY A 30 16.31 0.75 -21.12
C GLY A 30 14.95 1.40 -20.86
N LEU A 31 14.74 2.59 -21.42
CA LEU A 31 13.54 3.39 -21.16
C LEU A 31 12.26 2.77 -21.76
N GLY A 32 12.38 2.11 -22.92
CA GLY A 32 11.27 1.45 -23.59
C GLY A 32 10.82 0.19 -22.85
N GLY A 33 11.78 -0.62 -22.40
CA GLY A 33 11.49 -1.77 -21.53
C GLY A 33 10.78 -1.38 -20.24
N GLU A 34 11.23 -0.32 -19.55
CA GLU A 34 10.58 0.12 -18.31
C GLU A 34 9.14 0.61 -18.52
N PHE A 35 8.85 1.24 -19.67
CA PHE A 35 7.48 1.64 -20.03
C PHE A 35 6.56 0.43 -20.15
N ILE A 36 6.94 -0.55 -20.98
CA ILE A 36 6.16 -1.77 -21.21
C ILE A 36 6.01 -2.57 -19.92
N THR A 37 7.08 -2.70 -19.15
CA THR A 37 7.04 -3.45 -17.89
C THR A 37 6.22 -2.72 -16.82
N GLY A 38 6.00 -1.41 -16.94
CA GLY A 38 5.03 -0.67 -16.15
C GLY A 38 3.61 -1.12 -16.43
N LEU A 39 3.24 -1.25 -17.71
CA LEU A 39 1.92 -1.77 -18.11
C LEU A 39 1.73 -3.25 -17.74
N TYR A 40 2.75 -4.10 -17.93
CA TYR A 40 2.67 -5.52 -17.55
C TYR A 40 2.53 -5.74 -16.05
N SER A 41 2.81 -4.74 -15.21
CA SER A 41 2.60 -4.84 -13.77
C SER A 41 1.13 -4.90 -13.36
N ILE A 42 0.18 -4.57 -14.27
CA ILE A 42 -1.26 -4.67 -14.01
C ILE A 42 -1.65 -6.08 -13.56
N GLY A 43 -1.16 -7.12 -14.23
CA GLY A 43 -1.52 -8.51 -13.89
C GLY A 43 -1.11 -8.90 -12.46
N PRO A 44 0.17 -8.78 -12.08
CA PRO A 44 0.63 -9.04 -10.72
C PRO A 44 -0.05 -8.19 -9.64
N ILE A 45 -0.47 -6.96 -9.96
CA ILE A 45 -1.17 -6.05 -9.04
C ILE A 45 -2.65 -6.42 -8.90
N PHE A 46 -3.29 -6.79 -10.01
CA PHE A 46 -4.72 -7.10 -10.05
C PHE A 46 -5.09 -8.24 -9.11
N VAL A 47 -4.26 -9.29 -9.01
CA VAL A 47 -4.54 -10.45 -8.17
C VAL A 47 -4.81 -10.09 -6.70
N PRO A 48 -3.88 -9.42 -5.98
CA PRO A 48 -4.13 -9.03 -4.60
C PRO A 48 -5.20 -7.94 -4.47
N VAL A 49 -5.24 -6.95 -5.38
CA VAL A 49 -6.24 -5.87 -5.34
C VAL A 49 -7.65 -6.44 -5.45
N ALA A 50 -7.88 -7.33 -6.41
CA ALA A 50 -9.18 -7.96 -6.63
C ALA A 50 -9.61 -8.86 -5.48
N GLY A 51 -8.71 -9.68 -4.94
CA GLY A 51 -9.03 -10.52 -3.80
C GLY A 51 -9.44 -9.70 -2.57
N ILE A 52 -8.79 -8.57 -2.31
CA ILE A 52 -9.07 -7.72 -1.15
C ILE A 52 -10.36 -6.93 -1.36
N MET A 53 -10.48 -6.25 -2.49
CA MET A 53 -11.63 -5.39 -2.76
C MET A 53 -12.93 -6.19 -2.85
N ALA A 54 -12.91 -7.34 -3.51
CA ALA A 54 -14.07 -8.23 -3.51
C ALA A 54 -14.45 -8.68 -2.09
N SER A 55 -13.46 -8.86 -1.21
CA SER A 55 -13.66 -9.30 0.17
C SER A 55 -14.07 -8.18 1.14
N ILE A 56 -14.18 -6.92 0.70
CA ILE A 56 -14.49 -5.77 1.57
C ILE A 56 -15.72 -6.04 2.46
N PRO A 57 -16.88 -6.54 1.96
CA PRO A 57 -18.05 -6.74 2.80
C PRO A 57 -17.78 -7.67 4.00
N TYR A 58 -17.11 -8.80 3.75
CA TYR A 58 -16.78 -9.77 4.78
C TYR A 58 -15.65 -9.30 5.69
N LEU A 59 -14.62 -8.66 5.14
CA LEU A 59 -13.51 -8.10 5.94
C LEU A 59 -14.03 -7.00 6.87
N SER A 60 -14.92 -6.14 6.38
CA SER A 60 -15.55 -5.07 7.17
C SER A 60 -16.30 -5.66 8.36
N GLN A 61 -17.17 -6.65 8.11
CA GLN A 61 -17.92 -7.32 9.16
C GLN A 61 -16.98 -8.00 10.17
N PHE A 62 -15.96 -8.72 9.70
CA PHE A 62 -14.99 -9.37 10.55
C PHE A 62 -14.26 -8.36 11.45
N ILE A 63 -13.80 -7.24 10.88
CA ILE A 63 -13.07 -6.22 11.62
C ILE A 63 -13.96 -5.56 12.66
N SER A 64 -15.19 -5.18 12.30
CA SER A 64 -16.15 -4.57 13.23
C SER A 64 -16.48 -5.50 14.40
N VAL A 65 -16.65 -6.80 14.15
CA VAL A 65 -17.03 -7.77 15.20
C VAL A 65 -15.83 -8.14 16.09
N VAL A 66 -14.65 -8.34 15.50
CA VAL A 66 -13.48 -8.85 16.24
C VAL A 66 -12.66 -7.71 16.87
N PHE A 67 -12.39 -6.66 16.11
CA PHE A 67 -11.53 -5.56 16.56
C PHE A 67 -12.30 -4.36 17.09
N GLY A 68 -13.56 -4.16 16.68
CA GLY A 68 -14.42 -3.08 17.17
C GLY A 68 -14.51 -3.02 18.70
N PRO A 69 -14.88 -4.12 19.40
CA PRO A 69 -14.98 -4.12 20.86
C PRO A 69 -13.65 -3.83 21.58
N LEU A 70 -12.53 -4.28 21.02
CA LEU A 70 -11.19 -4.05 21.57
C LEU A 70 -10.79 -2.58 21.44
N HIS A 71 -11.10 -1.95 20.29
CA HIS A 71 -10.85 -0.53 20.06
C HIS A 71 -11.69 0.34 21.00
N ASP A 72 -12.98 0.03 21.12
CA ASP A 72 -13.91 0.76 21.99
C ASP A 72 -13.50 0.71 23.47
N LEU A 73 -12.95 -0.42 23.94
CA LEU A 73 -12.50 -0.59 25.32
C LEU A 73 -11.31 0.32 25.68
N VAL A 74 -10.45 0.62 24.71
CA VAL A 74 -9.24 1.45 24.88
C VAL A 74 -9.51 2.92 24.51
N GLY A 75 -10.74 3.25 24.11
CA GLY A 75 -11.11 4.58 23.63
C GLY A 75 -10.53 4.91 22.25
N SER A 76 -10.17 3.88 21.47
CA SER A 76 -9.77 4.00 20.07
C SER A 76 -10.99 3.76 19.16
N ASP A 77 -10.95 4.36 17.97
CA ASP A 77 -11.97 4.16 16.95
C ASP A 77 -11.68 2.91 16.11
N ALA A 78 -12.72 2.13 15.81
CA ALA A 78 -12.64 0.92 15.00
C ALA A 78 -12.19 1.19 13.54
N ALA A 79 -12.35 2.43 13.04
CA ALA A 79 -11.86 2.84 11.73
C ALA A 79 -10.34 2.64 11.59
N LEU A 80 -9.56 2.83 12.66
CA LEU A 80 -8.12 2.57 12.64
C LEU A 80 -7.81 1.08 12.51
N ALA A 81 -8.63 0.20 13.08
CA ALA A 81 -8.47 -1.23 12.90
C ALA A 81 -8.67 -1.60 11.44
N ALA A 82 -9.71 -1.05 10.80
CA ALA A 82 -10.01 -1.27 9.40
C ALA A 82 -8.84 -0.90 8.50
N THR A 83 -8.26 0.29 8.67
CA THR A 83 -7.16 0.76 7.82
C THR A 83 -5.78 0.26 8.23
N THR A 84 -5.63 -0.29 9.43
CA THR A 84 -4.41 -1.05 9.77
C THR A 84 -4.26 -2.25 8.85
N PHE A 85 -5.38 -2.90 8.51
CA PHE A 85 -5.37 -4.06 7.63
C PHE A 85 -5.65 -3.71 6.17
N ILE A 86 -6.57 -2.79 5.86
CA ILE A 86 -6.99 -2.50 4.50
C ILE A 86 -6.38 -1.18 4.02
N ALA A 87 -5.70 -1.22 2.87
CA ALA A 87 -5.13 -0.02 2.27
C ALA A 87 -6.21 0.98 1.83
N VAL A 88 -5.88 2.27 1.88
CA VAL A 88 -6.82 3.38 1.60
C VAL A 88 -7.40 3.30 0.19
N ASP A 89 -6.57 2.91 -0.77
CA ASP A 89 -6.88 2.75 -2.19
C ASP A 89 -7.57 1.42 -2.53
N MET A 90 -7.70 0.50 -1.57
CA MET A 90 -8.41 -0.78 -1.73
C MET A 90 -9.73 -0.81 -0.96
N GLY A 91 -10.41 0.34 -0.85
CA GLY A 91 -11.68 0.48 -0.13
C GLY A 91 -11.54 0.78 1.37
N GLY A 92 -10.31 0.81 1.91
CA GLY A 92 -10.06 1.14 3.30
C GLY A 92 -10.52 2.57 3.66
N TYR A 93 -10.50 3.50 2.71
CA TYR A 93 -10.97 4.88 2.92
C TYR A 93 -12.47 4.96 3.21
N GLN A 94 -13.27 4.30 2.38
CA GLN A 94 -14.73 4.25 2.47
C GLN A 94 -15.15 3.44 3.70
N LEU A 95 -14.46 2.32 3.96
CA LEU A 95 -14.70 1.54 5.17
C LEU A 95 -14.40 2.35 6.44
N ALA A 96 -13.29 3.10 6.46
CA ALA A 96 -12.97 3.97 7.58
C ALA A 96 -14.04 5.05 7.79
N ASP A 97 -14.58 5.65 6.72
CA ASP A 97 -15.64 6.67 6.82
C ASP A 97 -16.92 6.05 7.43
N ALA A 98 -17.26 4.83 7.03
CA ALA A 98 -18.43 4.11 7.53
C ALA A 98 -18.31 3.68 9.00
N LEU A 99 -17.10 3.41 9.48
CA LEU A 99 -16.84 2.96 10.85
C LEU A 99 -16.50 4.09 11.82
N ALA A 100 -15.97 5.20 11.32
CA ALA A 100 -15.47 6.27 12.16
C ALA A 100 -16.61 6.98 12.91
N LYS A 101 -16.41 7.16 14.22
CA LYS A 101 -17.31 7.93 15.08
C LYS A 101 -17.10 9.44 14.91
N THR A 102 -15.90 9.86 14.51
CA THR A 102 -15.56 11.27 14.29
C THR A 102 -14.73 11.46 13.02
N ARG A 103 -14.75 12.69 12.50
CA ARG A 103 -13.97 13.06 11.31
C ARG A 103 -12.47 12.95 11.57
N GLU A 104 -12.02 13.26 12.77
CA GLU A 104 -10.64 13.09 13.22
C GLU A 104 -10.22 11.63 13.18
N ALA A 105 -11.06 10.72 13.69
CA ALA A 105 -10.79 9.29 13.67
C ALA A 105 -10.70 8.74 12.25
N TRP A 106 -11.58 9.20 11.35
CA TRP A 106 -11.52 8.84 9.94
C TRP A 106 -10.22 9.29 9.27
N ILE A 107 -9.82 10.54 9.46
CA ILE A 107 -8.57 11.06 8.88
C ILE A 107 -7.34 10.37 9.50
N MET A 108 -7.38 10.07 10.79
CA MET A 108 -6.31 9.32 11.44
C MET A 108 -6.24 7.86 10.94
N ALA A 109 -7.39 7.24 10.70
CA ALA A 109 -7.49 5.94 10.06
C ALA A 109 -6.91 6.00 8.63
N MET A 110 -7.22 7.03 7.84
CA MET A 110 -6.63 7.23 6.52
C MET A 110 -5.09 7.31 6.57
N VAL A 111 -4.52 8.11 7.48
CA VAL A 111 -3.06 8.19 7.67
C VAL A 111 -2.48 6.83 8.05
N THR A 112 -3.15 6.10 8.94
CA THR A 112 -2.77 4.72 9.32
C THR A 112 -2.82 3.79 8.11
N GLY A 113 -3.82 3.90 7.25
CA GLY A 113 -3.97 3.08 6.04
C GLY A 113 -2.89 3.31 5.00
N TYR A 114 -2.43 4.55 4.82
CA TYR A 114 -1.32 4.86 3.92
C TYR A 114 -0.01 4.21 4.35
N MET A 115 0.14 3.88 5.63
CA MET A 115 1.35 3.28 6.18
C MET A 115 1.16 1.78 6.44
N ALA A 116 0.25 1.41 7.33
CA ALA A 116 0.00 0.02 7.73
C ALA A 116 -0.73 -0.78 6.66
N GLY A 117 -1.91 -0.34 6.21
CA GLY A 117 -2.71 -1.07 5.23
C GLY A 117 -1.95 -1.31 3.93
N ALA A 118 -1.30 -0.27 3.39
CA ALA A 118 -0.45 -0.38 2.20
C ALA A 118 0.76 -1.32 2.41
N THR A 119 1.32 -1.37 3.62
CA THR A 119 2.41 -2.31 3.90
C THR A 119 1.90 -3.75 3.99
N ILE A 120 0.86 -3.99 4.79
CA ILE A 120 0.41 -5.34 5.13
C ILE A 120 -0.31 -6.01 3.97
N VAL A 121 -1.26 -5.32 3.35
CA VAL A 121 -2.16 -5.92 2.36
C VAL A 121 -1.69 -5.74 0.92
N PHE A 122 -0.87 -4.74 0.62
CA PHE A 122 -0.29 -4.58 -0.70
C PHE A 122 1.15 -5.08 -0.76
N SER A 123 2.04 -4.52 0.06
CA SER A 123 3.49 -4.75 -0.09
C SER A 123 3.90 -6.20 0.19
N ILE A 124 3.28 -6.87 1.18
CA ILE A 124 3.56 -8.29 1.49
C ILE A 124 3.18 -9.23 0.34
N PRO A 125 1.92 -9.32 -0.11
CA PRO A 125 1.57 -10.29 -1.14
C PRO A 125 2.19 -9.96 -2.49
N VAL A 126 2.31 -8.67 -2.85
CA VAL A 126 2.95 -8.27 -4.11
C VAL A 126 4.45 -8.56 -4.08
N GLY A 127 5.15 -8.25 -2.99
CA GLY A 127 6.58 -8.55 -2.88
C GLY A 127 6.86 -10.05 -2.87
N LEU A 128 6.02 -10.87 -2.21
CA LEU A 128 6.16 -12.33 -2.29
C LEU A 128 5.93 -12.89 -3.70
N ALA A 129 5.04 -12.26 -4.48
CA ALA A 129 4.78 -12.65 -5.86
C ALA A 129 5.88 -12.20 -6.83
N MET A 130 6.48 -11.03 -6.63
CA MET A 130 7.47 -10.45 -7.54
C MET A 130 8.91 -10.87 -7.22
N LEU A 131 9.26 -11.07 -5.95
CA LEU A 131 10.63 -11.35 -5.53
C LEU A 131 10.97 -12.83 -5.67
N HIS A 132 12.23 -13.10 -6.00
CA HIS A 132 12.78 -14.46 -5.92
C HIS A 132 12.72 -14.99 -4.47
N LYS A 133 12.42 -16.28 -4.32
CA LYS A 133 12.28 -16.94 -3.00
C LYS A 133 13.47 -16.72 -2.05
N ARG A 134 14.68 -16.59 -2.59
CA ARG A 134 15.90 -16.31 -1.80
C ARG A 134 15.87 -14.95 -1.10
N GLU A 135 15.10 -14.00 -1.62
CA GLU A 135 15.00 -12.62 -1.11
C GLU A 135 13.89 -12.47 -0.06
N HIS A 136 12.97 -13.42 0.02
CA HIS A 136 11.81 -13.36 0.92
C HIS A 136 12.19 -13.21 2.39
N LYS A 137 13.35 -13.75 2.80
CA LYS A 137 13.86 -13.56 4.17
C LYS A 137 14.20 -12.09 4.46
N TYR A 138 14.86 -11.41 3.53
CA TYR A 138 15.24 -10.00 3.70
C TYR A 138 14.01 -9.11 3.63
N MET A 139 13.09 -9.40 2.72
CA MET A 139 11.79 -8.73 2.64
C MET A 139 11.02 -8.85 3.96
N ALA A 140 10.91 -10.05 4.52
CA ALA A 140 10.19 -10.27 5.78
C ALA A 140 10.81 -9.45 6.93
N LEU A 141 12.14 -9.45 7.03
CA LEU A 141 12.86 -8.65 8.03
C LEU A 141 12.64 -7.15 7.82
N GLY A 142 12.76 -6.66 6.58
CA GLY A 142 12.59 -5.26 6.22
C GLY A 142 11.17 -4.78 6.51
N VAL A 143 10.15 -5.50 6.04
CA VAL A 143 8.74 -5.17 6.28
C VAL A 143 8.41 -5.18 7.77
N MET A 144 8.79 -6.22 8.52
CA MET A 144 8.49 -6.27 9.96
C MET A 144 9.20 -5.15 10.73
N SER A 145 10.43 -4.78 10.32
CA SER A 145 11.16 -3.66 10.92
C SER A 145 10.52 -2.32 10.56
N GLY A 146 10.08 -2.15 9.31
CA GLY A 146 9.39 -0.97 8.81
C GLY A 146 8.05 -0.73 9.53
N ILE A 147 7.30 -1.79 9.81
CA ILE A 147 6.04 -1.70 10.59
C ILE A 147 6.26 -1.03 11.94
N LEU A 148 7.41 -1.22 12.59
CA LEU A 148 7.72 -0.62 13.90
C LEU A 148 7.78 0.91 13.86
N SER A 149 8.04 1.50 12.68
CA SER A 149 8.09 2.95 12.48
C SER A 149 6.71 3.58 12.21
N ILE A 150 5.69 2.77 11.92
CA ILE A 150 4.36 3.26 11.54
C ILE A 150 3.71 4.09 12.64
N PRO A 151 3.65 3.67 13.92
CA PRO A 151 3.01 4.49 14.96
C PRO A 151 3.65 5.87 15.09
N ILE A 152 4.97 5.95 14.88
CA ILE A 152 5.71 7.22 14.91
C ILE A 152 5.30 8.08 13.72
N GLY A 153 5.24 7.52 12.51
CA GLY A 153 4.81 8.26 11.31
C GLY A 153 3.37 8.76 11.38
N VAL A 154 2.44 7.93 11.89
CA VAL A 154 1.05 8.34 12.11
C VAL A 154 1.01 9.45 13.17
N PHE A 155 1.69 9.28 14.31
CA PHE A 155 1.77 10.30 15.35
C PHE A 155 2.31 11.63 14.83
N THR A 156 3.46 11.62 14.15
CA THR A 156 4.08 12.83 13.59
C THR A 156 3.16 13.52 12.58
N THR A 157 2.53 12.76 11.69
CA THR A 157 1.55 13.30 10.73
C THR A 157 0.38 13.96 11.45
N CYS A 158 -0.23 13.29 12.43
CA CYS A 158 -1.34 13.84 13.20
C CYS A 158 -0.97 15.10 13.99
N ILE A 159 0.24 15.16 14.57
CA ILE A 159 0.74 16.36 15.25
C ILE A 159 0.91 17.53 14.27
N ILE A 160 1.50 17.28 13.09
CA ILE A 160 1.64 18.32 12.06
C ILE A 160 0.26 18.84 11.64
N MET A 161 -0.70 17.94 11.44
CA MET A 161 -2.08 18.31 11.07
C MET A 161 -2.77 19.13 12.17
N ALA A 162 -2.59 18.74 13.44
CA ALA A 162 -3.11 19.46 14.60
C ALA A 162 -2.53 20.88 14.72
N LEU A 163 -1.22 21.04 14.46
CA LEU A 163 -0.55 22.34 14.56
C LEU A 163 -0.83 23.27 13.37
N THR A 164 -1.07 22.70 12.19
CA THR A 164 -1.27 23.48 10.95
C THR A 164 -2.74 23.79 10.65
N ASN A 165 -3.68 23.30 11.48
CA ASN A 165 -5.13 23.47 11.31
C ASN A 165 -5.60 23.13 9.88
N VAL A 166 -5.16 21.97 9.38
CA VAL A 166 -5.48 21.53 8.02
C VAL A 166 -6.99 21.43 7.85
N GLN A 167 -7.48 22.03 6.77
CA GLN A 167 -8.86 21.86 6.33
C GLN A 167 -8.98 20.58 5.52
N VAL A 168 -9.98 19.77 5.86
CA VAL A 168 -10.35 18.56 5.13
C VAL A 168 -11.76 18.67 4.58
N ARG A 169 -12.08 17.79 3.65
CA ARG A 169 -13.41 17.69 3.05
C ARG A 169 -14.35 16.96 4.01
N GLU A 170 -15.61 17.38 4.01
CA GLU A 170 -16.67 16.76 4.82
C GLU A 170 -17.24 15.49 4.17
N ILE A 171 -17.02 15.31 2.88
CA ILE A 171 -17.50 14.15 2.13
C ILE A 171 -16.36 13.51 1.35
N VAL A 172 -16.51 12.22 1.07
CA VAL A 172 -15.65 11.48 0.12
C VAL A 172 -15.83 12.09 -1.27
N SER A 173 -14.92 12.99 -1.66
CA SER A 173 -14.94 13.64 -2.96
C SER A 173 -13.55 14.16 -3.34
N ALA A 174 -13.20 14.05 -4.62
CA ALA A 174 -11.98 14.63 -5.16
C ALA A 174 -12.09 16.15 -5.37
N ASN A 175 -13.32 16.67 -5.57
CA ASN A 175 -13.57 18.02 -6.06
C ASN A 175 -14.31 18.91 -5.06
N ALA A 176 -14.80 18.35 -3.94
CA ALA A 176 -15.47 19.14 -2.91
C ALA A 176 -14.50 20.12 -2.23
N GLU A 177 -15.05 21.25 -1.78
CA GLU A 177 -14.31 22.22 -0.99
C GLU A 177 -13.88 21.63 0.36
N SER A 178 -12.72 22.06 0.85
CA SER A 178 -12.20 21.65 2.16
C SER A 178 -12.63 22.68 3.19
N SER A 179 -13.75 22.43 3.87
CA SER A 179 -14.37 23.35 4.83
C SER A 179 -14.09 23.01 6.30
N TYR A 180 -13.79 21.74 6.59
CA TYR A 180 -13.73 21.25 7.97
C TYR A 180 -12.34 21.37 8.55
N VAL A 181 -12.17 22.14 9.63
CA VAL A 181 -10.90 22.22 10.37
C VAL A 181 -10.83 21.08 11.37
N LEU A 182 -9.78 20.27 11.29
CA LEU A 182 -9.59 19.13 12.19
C LEU A 182 -9.30 19.55 13.62
N ALA A 183 -10.06 19.00 14.58
CA ALA A 183 -9.87 19.22 16.01
C ALA A 183 -9.13 18.02 16.65
N LEU A 184 -7.90 17.77 16.20
CA LEU A 184 -7.08 16.66 16.71
C LEU A 184 -6.53 16.98 18.11
N SER A 185 -7.08 16.34 19.14
CA SER A 185 -6.55 16.41 20.50
C SER A 185 -5.41 15.41 20.71
N LEU A 186 -4.37 15.80 21.48
CA LEU A 186 -3.25 14.90 21.79
C LEU A 186 -3.71 13.60 22.47
N GLY A 187 -4.69 13.70 23.37
CA GLY A 187 -5.28 12.54 24.03
C GLY A 187 -5.97 11.59 23.04
N GLY A 188 -6.74 12.14 22.10
CA GLY A 188 -7.40 11.37 21.05
C GLY A 188 -6.40 10.68 20.11
N ILE A 189 -5.31 11.35 19.74
CA ILE A 189 -4.23 10.76 18.93
C ILE A 189 -3.60 9.57 19.69
N LEU A 190 -3.20 9.77 20.95
CA LEU A 190 -2.54 8.72 21.72
C LEU A 190 -3.45 7.52 21.96
N ALA A 191 -4.71 7.73 22.35
CA ALA A 191 -5.70 6.67 22.56
C ALA A 191 -5.87 5.80 21.30
N ASN A 192 -5.97 6.46 20.13
CA ASN A 192 -6.10 5.79 18.85
C ASN A 192 -4.86 5.00 18.43
N LEU A 193 -3.66 5.42 18.84
CA LEU A 193 -2.42 4.70 18.53
C LEU A 193 -2.16 3.51 19.44
N VAL A 194 -2.80 3.41 20.62
CA VAL A 194 -2.50 2.35 21.59
C VAL A 194 -2.58 0.94 20.96
N PRO A 195 -3.65 0.55 20.24
CA PRO A 195 -3.73 -0.78 19.65
C PRO A 195 -2.58 -1.07 18.68
N LEU A 196 -2.24 -0.10 17.83
CA LEU A 196 -1.17 -0.23 16.86
C LEU A 196 0.22 -0.31 17.53
N ILE A 197 0.45 0.49 18.58
CA ILE A 197 1.68 0.45 19.38
C ILE A 197 1.85 -0.92 20.04
N VAL A 198 0.78 -1.48 20.61
CA VAL A 198 0.82 -2.81 21.24
C VAL A 198 1.22 -3.89 20.22
N ILE A 199 0.64 -3.86 19.02
CA ILE A 199 1.03 -4.77 17.93
C ILE A 199 2.50 -4.59 17.56
N CYS A 200 2.97 -3.35 17.39
CA CYS A 200 4.36 -3.06 17.04
C CYS A 200 5.34 -3.52 18.12
N ILE A 201 5.02 -3.32 19.41
CA ILE A 201 5.83 -3.82 20.53
C ILE A 201 5.88 -5.35 20.48
N GLY A 202 4.76 -6.03 20.23
CA GLY A 202 4.72 -7.49 20.06
C GLY A 202 5.65 -7.98 18.94
N ILE A 203 5.62 -7.31 17.78
CA ILE A 203 6.52 -7.61 16.65
C ILE A 203 7.98 -7.36 17.05
N ALA A 204 8.28 -6.23 17.69
CA ALA A 204 9.64 -5.88 18.12
C ALA A 204 10.21 -6.92 19.10
N VAL A 205 9.43 -7.31 20.11
CA VAL A 205 9.80 -8.36 21.07
C VAL A 205 9.98 -9.70 20.38
N GLY A 206 9.11 -10.05 19.44
CA GLY A 206 9.23 -11.27 18.64
C GLY A 206 10.51 -11.31 17.79
N LEU A 207 10.85 -10.19 17.15
CA LEU A 207 12.09 -10.04 16.39
C LEU A 207 13.34 -10.11 17.28
N TRP A 208 13.26 -9.59 18.50
CA TRP A 208 14.35 -9.62 19.46
C TRP A 208 14.59 -11.02 20.03
N LEU A 209 13.53 -11.73 20.42
CA LEU A 209 13.63 -13.04 21.09
C LEU A 209 13.74 -14.21 20.11
N VAL A 210 12.96 -14.21 19.03
CA VAL A 210 12.78 -15.38 18.14
C VAL A 210 12.69 -14.99 16.65
N PRO A 211 13.70 -14.29 16.08
CA PRO A 211 13.63 -13.74 14.72
C PRO A 211 13.38 -14.80 13.63
N ASN A 212 13.98 -15.99 13.75
CA ASN A 212 13.76 -17.07 12.78
C ASN A 212 12.32 -17.63 12.81
N VAL A 213 11.64 -17.57 13.96
CA VAL A 213 10.23 -17.96 14.07
C VAL A 213 9.35 -16.88 13.45
N MET A 214 9.63 -15.60 13.75
CA MET A 214 8.92 -14.46 13.17
C MET A 214 8.98 -14.45 11.64
N ILE A 215 10.17 -14.66 11.07
CA ILE A 215 10.35 -14.73 9.61
C ILE A 215 9.52 -15.88 9.02
N ARG A 216 9.59 -17.08 9.61
CA ARG A 216 8.80 -18.22 9.12
C ARG A 216 7.29 -17.98 9.24
N GLY A 217 6.85 -17.39 10.35
CA GLY A 217 5.45 -17.01 10.56
C GLY A 217 4.98 -15.98 9.53
N PHE A 218 5.78 -14.94 9.28
CA PHE A 218 5.51 -13.93 8.26
C PHE A 218 5.38 -14.54 6.86
N LEU A 219 6.31 -15.43 6.47
CA LEU A 219 6.25 -16.09 5.17
C LEU A 219 5.03 -17.00 5.05
N HIS A 220 4.66 -17.69 6.12
CA HIS A 220 3.45 -18.51 6.13
C HIS A 220 2.19 -17.64 6.00
N PHE A 221 2.11 -16.55 6.77
CA PHE A 221 1.03 -15.57 6.69
C PHE A 221 0.89 -15.01 5.28
N GLY A 222 1.98 -14.53 4.68
CA GLY A 222 1.95 -13.96 3.35
C GLY A 222 1.55 -14.98 2.28
N ASN A 223 2.06 -16.21 2.35
CA ASN A 223 1.66 -17.29 1.44
C ASN A 223 0.17 -17.67 1.60
N PHE A 224 -0.32 -17.74 2.84
CA PHE A 224 -1.73 -18.00 3.13
C PHE A 224 -2.61 -16.89 2.54
N MET A 225 -2.26 -15.63 2.79
CA MET A 225 -2.98 -14.48 2.24
C MET A 225 -2.98 -14.52 0.72
N THR A 226 -1.82 -14.73 0.06
CA THR A 226 -1.76 -14.86 -1.40
C THR A 226 -2.64 -16.00 -1.92
N ALA A 227 -2.72 -17.13 -1.22
CA ALA A 227 -3.60 -18.23 -1.60
C ALA A 227 -5.08 -17.85 -1.45
N ALA A 228 -5.46 -17.26 -0.31
CA ALA A 228 -6.83 -16.81 -0.06
C ALA A 228 -7.31 -15.78 -1.10
N LEU A 229 -6.47 -14.78 -1.41
CA LEU A 229 -6.80 -13.74 -2.41
C LEU A 229 -7.00 -14.33 -3.81
N LYS A 230 -6.18 -15.32 -4.20
CA LYS A 230 -6.36 -16.04 -5.46
C LYS A 230 -7.66 -16.84 -5.50
N LEU A 231 -8.04 -17.47 -4.38
CA LEU A 231 -9.30 -18.21 -4.28
C LEU A 231 -10.50 -17.27 -4.38
N VAL A 232 -10.49 -16.13 -3.69
CA VAL A 232 -11.54 -15.12 -3.82
C VAL A 232 -11.64 -14.64 -5.27
N LEU A 233 -10.50 -14.27 -5.88
CA LEU A 233 -10.48 -13.83 -7.27
C LEU A 233 -11.09 -14.86 -8.23
N VAL A 234 -10.70 -16.13 -8.14
CA VAL A 234 -11.24 -17.13 -9.06
C VAL A 234 -12.73 -17.35 -8.83
N PHE A 235 -13.21 -17.26 -7.59
CA PHE A 235 -14.65 -17.34 -7.32
C PHE A 235 -15.40 -16.14 -7.87
N CYS A 236 -14.86 -14.91 -7.76
CA CYS A 236 -15.43 -13.72 -8.41
C CYS A 236 -15.47 -13.86 -9.94
N ILE A 237 -14.43 -14.41 -10.56
CA ILE A 237 -14.38 -14.65 -12.01
C ILE A 237 -15.46 -15.66 -12.42
N VAL A 238 -15.56 -16.79 -11.70
CA VAL A 238 -16.57 -17.82 -11.96
C VAL A 238 -17.96 -17.23 -11.80
N GLU A 239 -18.22 -16.50 -10.73
CA GLU A 239 -19.50 -15.84 -10.51
C GLU A 239 -19.84 -14.86 -11.65
N TYR A 240 -18.90 -14.01 -12.04
CA TYR A 240 -19.13 -13.01 -13.08
C TYR A 240 -19.56 -13.63 -14.42
N PHE A 241 -18.90 -14.73 -14.84
CA PHE A 241 -19.19 -15.34 -16.13
C PHE A 241 -20.30 -16.39 -16.11
N THR A 242 -20.59 -17.00 -14.96
CA THR A 242 -21.50 -18.16 -14.89
C THR A 242 -22.70 -17.95 -13.97
N GLY A 243 -22.64 -16.99 -13.05
CA GLY A 243 -23.63 -16.81 -11.98
C GLY A 243 -23.75 -18.04 -11.06
N PHE A 244 -22.76 -18.93 -11.06
CA PHE A 244 -22.84 -20.23 -10.41
C PHE A 244 -23.14 -20.14 -8.92
N PHE A 245 -22.47 -19.25 -8.19
CA PHE A 245 -22.65 -19.13 -6.75
C PHE A 245 -24.01 -18.51 -6.43
N THR A 246 -24.46 -17.50 -7.18
CA THR A 246 -25.81 -16.97 -7.02
C THR A 246 -26.87 -18.04 -7.30
N ALA A 247 -26.69 -18.85 -8.34
CA ALA A 247 -27.64 -19.92 -8.70
C ALA A 247 -27.68 -21.06 -7.66
N VAL A 248 -26.54 -21.45 -7.10
CA VAL A 248 -26.43 -22.58 -6.17
C VAL A 248 -26.72 -22.20 -4.72
N PHE A 249 -26.23 -21.04 -4.27
CA PHE A 249 -26.33 -20.59 -2.87
C PHE A 249 -27.41 -19.54 -2.65
N GLY A 250 -28.11 -19.10 -3.71
CA GLY A 250 -29.20 -18.14 -3.63
C GLY A 250 -28.75 -16.68 -3.44
N GLY A 251 -27.44 -16.40 -3.51
CA GLY A 251 -26.90 -15.06 -3.42
C GLY A 251 -25.38 -15.00 -3.56
N TRP A 252 -24.87 -13.78 -3.74
CA TRP A 252 -23.45 -13.47 -3.83
C TRP A 252 -23.13 -12.32 -2.87
N GLY A 253 -22.17 -12.54 -1.98
CA GLY A 253 -21.83 -11.57 -0.92
C GLY A 253 -20.47 -10.89 -1.06
N PHE A 254 -19.71 -11.20 -2.13
CA PHE A 254 -18.48 -10.48 -2.45
C PHE A 254 -18.80 -9.33 -3.42
N ASP A 255 -18.01 -8.27 -3.37
CA ASP A 255 -18.15 -7.17 -4.31
C ASP A 255 -17.67 -7.58 -5.72
N PRO A 256 -18.29 -7.03 -6.79
CA PRO A 256 -17.80 -7.18 -8.15
C PRO A 256 -16.35 -6.70 -8.32
N ILE A 257 -15.61 -7.37 -9.21
CA ILE A 257 -14.21 -7.02 -9.51
C ILE A 257 -14.05 -6.11 -10.73
N ILE A 258 -15.13 -5.88 -11.48
CA ILE A 258 -15.22 -5.02 -12.68
C ILE A 258 -16.22 -3.90 -12.38
N ALA A 259 -15.93 -2.69 -12.85
CA ALA A 259 -16.80 -1.53 -12.66
C ALA A 259 -18.25 -1.78 -13.11
N ASP A 260 -19.18 -1.25 -12.32
CA ASP A 260 -20.62 -1.33 -12.52
C ASP A 260 -21.26 0.05 -12.27
N GLU A 261 -22.58 0.17 -12.47
CA GLU A 261 -23.28 1.44 -12.27
C GLU A 261 -23.20 1.99 -10.83
N ALA A 262 -22.93 1.14 -9.83
CA ALA A 262 -22.83 1.53 -8.44
C ALA A 262 -21.42 2.02 -8.07
N ASP A 263 -20.38 1.41 -8.66
CA ASP A 263 -18.99 1.74 -8.38
C ASP A 263 -18.11 1.61 -9.65
N GLN A 264 -17.55 2.76 -10.06
CA GLN A 264 -16.67 2.87 -11.23
C GLN A 264 -15.20 2.58 -10.90
N PHE A 265 -14.86 2.37 -9.63
CA PHE A 265 -13.50 2.16 -9.14
C PHE A 265 -13.38 0.78 -8.48
N ARG A 266 -13.71 -0.28 -9.23
CA ARG A 266 -13.49 -1.66 -8.80
C ARG A 266 -12.06 -2.11 -9.06
N ALA A 267 -11.76 -3.33 -8.67
CA ALA A 267 -10.41 -3.86 -8.64
C ALA A 267 -9.67 -3.80 -9.98
N LEU A 268 -10.36 -4.07 -11.09
CA LEU A 268 -9.75 -4.05 -12.42
C LEU A 268 -9.33 -2.64 -12.82
N GLU A 269 -10.21 -1.65 -12.58
CA GLU A 269 -9.98 -0.25 -12.88
C GLU A 269 -8.87 0.32 -12.01
N ILE A 270 -8.85 0.01 -10.71
CA ILE A 270 -7.77 0.43 -9.80
C ILE A 270 -6.43 -0.17 -10.24
N ALA A 271 -6.37 -1.47 -10.52
CA ALA A 271 -5.15 -2.10 -11.01
C ALA A 271 -4.68 -1.49 -12.35
N GLY A 272 -5.62 -1.17 -13.25
CA GLY A 272 -5.36 -0.46 -14.50
C GLY A 272 -4.80 0.93 -14.29
N TYR A 273 -5.41 1.75 -13.43
CA TYR A 273 -4.93 3.10 -13.09
C TYR A 273 -3.52 3.07 -12.50
N ILE A 274 -3.24 2.12 -11.61
CA ILE A 274 -1.90 1.91 -11.08
C ILE A 274 -0.94 1.60 -12.23
N GLY A 275 -1.25 0.63 -13.09
CA GLY A 275 -0.40 0.28 -14.23
C GLY A 275 -0.09 1.42 -15.19
N ILE A 276 -1.09 2.27 -15.49
CA ILE A 276 -0.93 3.45 -16.35
C ILE A 276 -0.02 4.49 -15.67
N MET A 277 -0.11 4.67 -14.35
CA MET A 277 0.83 5.53 -13.62
C MET A 277 2.25 4.95 -13.65
N LEU A 278 2.38 3.63 -13.49
CA LEU A 278 3.67 2.94 -13.43
C LEU A 278 4.43 2.94 -14.74
N CYS A 279 3.74 2.97 -15.88
CA CYS A 279 4.41 3.10 -17.19
C CYS A 279 5.16 4.42 -17.35
N GLY A 280 4.85 5.46 -16.55
CA GLY A 280 5.68 6.66 -16.42
C GLY A 280 6.66 6.61 -15.26
N ALA A 281 6.24 6.04 -14.12
CA ALA A 281 7.05 6.04 -12.90
C ALA A 281 8.32 5.17 -13.05
N PHE A 282 8.22 4.02 -13.72
CA PHE A 282 9.38 3.15 -13.96
C PHE A 282 10.43 3.80 -14.88
N PRO A 283 10.06 4.37 -16.05
CA PRO A 283 10.99 5.19 -16.84
C PRO A 283 11.63 6.33 -16.04
N MET A 284 10.86 7.04 -15.21
CA MET A 284 11.40 8.10 -14.36
C MET A 284 12.47 7.56 -13.41
N VAL A 285 12.20 6.47 -12.70
CA VAL A 285 13.18 5.83 -11.78
C VAL A 285 14.42 5.37 -12.55
N TYR A 286 14.26 4.83 -13.74
CA TYR A 286 15.39 4.45 -14.60
C TYR A 286 16.25 5.66 -14.99
N LEU A 287 15.64 6.79 -15.37
CA LEU A 287 16.36 8.02 -15.69
C LEU A 287 17.11 8.57 -14.46
N ILE A 288 16.48 8.54 -13.29
CA ILE A 288 17.12 8.95 -12.04
C ILE A 288 18.32 8.04 -11.73
N LYS A 289 18.14 6.72 -11.78
CA LYS A 289 19.24 5.76 -11.59
C LYS A 289 20.38 5.98 -12.58
N LYS A 290 20.07 6.26 -13.85
CA LYS A 290 21.07 6.40 -14.91
C LYS A 290 21.84 7.73 -14.83
N TYR A 291 21.16 8.84 -14.59
CA TYR A 291 21.76 10.17 -14.67
C TYR A 291 22.15 10.76 -13.31
N LEU A 292 21.49 10.34 -12.22
CA LEU A 292 21.74 10.83 -10.86
C LEU A 292 22.51 9.81 -9.98
N ALA A 293 23.11 8.76 -10.56
CA ALA A 293 23.88 7.76 -9.81
C ALA A 293 24.96 8.37 -8.90
N ARG A 294 25.77 9.32 -9.41
CA ARG A 294 26.88 9.94 -8.65
C ARG A 294 26.42 10.74 -7.42
N PRO A 295 25.47 11.70 -7.51
CA PRO A 295 24.98 12.38 -6.32
C PRO A 295 24.28 11.41 -5.36
N MET A 296 23.63 10.36 -5.89
CA MET A 296 23.02 9.31 -5.05
C MET A 296 24.04 8.50 -4.27
N GLU A 297 25.17 8.13 -4.86
CA GLU A 297 26.28 7.48 -4.16
C GLU A 297 26.84 8.34 -3.03
N VAL A 298 26.97 9.65 -3.24
CA VAL A 298 27.44 10.58 -2.21
C VAL A 298 26.48 10.65 -1.02
N ILE A 299 25.16 10.69 -1.28
CA ILE A 299 24.15 10.72 -0.22
C ILE A 299 24.05 9.35 0.47
N GLY A 300 24.05 8.26 -0.31
CA GLY A 300 23.98 6.89 0.19
C GLY A 300 25.14 6.53 1.11
N ASN A 301 26.36 6.93 0.75
CA ASN A 301 27.56 6.70 1.56
C ASN A 301 27.47 7.37 2.95
N LYS A 302 26.76 8.50 3.09
CA LYS A 302 26.54 9.14 4.41
C LYS A 302 25.61 8.33 5.31
N VAL A 303 24.72 7.53 4.73
CA VAL A 303 23.78 6.65 5.44
C VAL A 303 24.32 5.21 5.53
N GLY A 304 25.49 4.93 4.94
CA GLY A 304 26.15 3.63 4.94
C GLY A 304 25.59 2.63 3.92
N LEU A 305 24.92 3.11 2.87
CA LEU A 305 24.35 2.32 1.78
C LEU A 305 25.27 2.30 0.56
N GLU A 306 25.29 1.19 -0.17
CA GLU A 306 25.89 1.14 -1.51
C GLU A 306 25.01 1.83 -2.56
N SER A 307 25.57 2.09 -3.75
CA SER A 307 24.89 2.74 -4.89
C SER A 307 23.50 2.15 -5.18
N ASN A 308 23.39 0.82 -5.23
CA ASN A 308 22.12 0.13 -5.46
C ASN A 308 21.14 0.26 -4.29
N GLY A 309 21.62 0.32 -3.04
CA GLY A 309 20.78 0.57 -1.87
C GLY A 309 20.24 2.00 -1.83
N ALA A 310 21.07 2.99 -2.16
CA ALA A 310 20.62 4.37 -2.30
C ALA A 310 19.57 4.53 -3.41
N ALA A 311 19.75 3.82 -4.53
CA ALA A 311 18.73 3.71 -5.58
C ALA A 311 17.46 3.01 -5.10
N GLY A 312 17.59 2.00 -4.24
CA GLY A 312 16.47 1.32 -3.57
C GLY A 312 15.60 2.26 -2.76
N ILE A 313 16.19 3.08 -1.89
CA ILE A 313 15.44 4.05 -1.07
C ILE A 313 14.70 5.07 -1.94
N LEU A 314 15.35 5.59 -2.98
CA LEU A 314 14.71 6.55 -3.87
C LEU A 314 13.59 5.90 -4.67
N ALA A 315 13.81 4.68 -5.16
CA ALA A 315 12.78 3.90 -5.82
C ALA A 315 11.61 3.63 -4.87
N ALA A 316 11.85 3.28 -3.60
CA ALA A 316 10.80 3.07 -2.61
C ALA A 316 10.00 4.34 -2.32
N ALA A 317 10.68 5.49 -2.23
CA ALA A 317 10.04 6.79 -2.03
C ALA A 317 9.15 7.21 -3.21
N ALA A 318 9.47 6.78 -4.44
CA ALA A 318 8.64 7.00 -5.61
C ALA A 318 7.51 5.96 -5.72
N ASN A 319 7.87 4.67 -5.62
CA ASN A 319 6.97 3.53 -5.70
C ASN A 319 7.68 2.21 -5.32
N ILE A 320 7.10 1.47 -4.38
CA ILE A 320 7.65 0.22 -3.85
C ILE A 320 7.88 -0.86 -4.92
N LEU A 321 7.07 -0.93 -5.98
CA LEU A 321 7.24 -1.95 -7.03
C LEU A 321 8.52 -1.75 -7.83
N ALA A 322 8.93 -0.48 -8.01
CA ALA A 322 10.21 -0.16 -8.64
C ALA A 322 11.38 -0.63 -7.75
N MET A 323 11.25 -0.45 -6.43
CA MET A 323 12.24 -0.93 -5.47
C MET A 323 12.35 -2.46 -5.46
N PHE A 324 11.23 -3.18 -5.51
CA PHE A 324 11.25 -4.65 -5.55
C PHE A 324 12.04 -5.23 -6.72
N ARG A 325 12.08 -4.55 -7.87
CA ARG A 325 12.93 -4.96 -9.00
C ARG A 325 14.42 -4.82 -8.71
N LEU A 326 14.79 -3.83 -7.92
CA LEU A 326 16.18 -3.56 -7.56
C LEU A 326 16.68 -4.48 -6.42
N ILE A 327 15.79 -5.12 -5.64
CA ILE A 327 16.18 -5.98 -4.51
C ILE A 327 17.14 -7.09 -4.94
N GLY A 328 17.01 -7.62 -6.16
CA GLY A 328 17.91 -8.65 -6.69
C GLY A 328 19.38 -8.22 -6.73
N ASP A 329 19.63 -6.93 -6.98
CA ASP A 329 20.96 -6.35 -7.21
C ASP A 329 21.57 -5.70 -5.95
N MET A 330 20.84 -5.69 -4.84
CA MET A 330 21.29 -5.11 -3.57
C MET A 330 22.07 -6.11 -2.72
N ARG A 331 22.86 -5.63 -1.77
CA ARG A 331 23.41 -6.48 -0.69
C ARG A 331 22.36 -6.73 0.38
N ALA A 332 22.54 -7.81 1.15
CA ALA A 332 21.62 -8.24 2.20
C ALA A 332 21.20 -7.11 3.18
N ARG A 333 22.15 -6.28 3.64
CA ARG A 333 21.85 -5.16 4.55
C ARG A 333 20.96 -4.11 3.89
N ASP A 334 21.29 -3.75 2.65
CA ASP A 334 20.58 -2.70 1.91
C ASP A 334 19.13 -3.14 1.62
N LYS A 335 18.91 -4.43 1.33
CA LYS A 335 17.56 -5.03 1.14
C LYS A 335 16.64 -4.93 2.36
N VAL A 336 17.20 -4.88 3.56
CA VAL A 336 16.42 -4.77 4.81
C VAL A 336 16.14 -3.30 5.16
N LEU A 337 17.01 -2.38 4.72
CA LEU A 337 16.90 -0.96 5.00
C LEU A 337 16.01 -0.19 4.01
N CYS A 338 15.90 -0.67 2.78
CA CYS A 338 15.05 -0.09 1.73
C CYS A 338 13.63 -0.64 1.80
#